data_AF-A0A2V9MJ06-F1
#
_entry.id   AF-A0A2V9MJ06-F1
#
_cell.length_a   1.000
_cell.length_b   1.000
_cell.length_c   1.000
_cell.angle_alpha   90.00
_cell.angle_beta   90.00
_cell.angle_gamma   90.00
#
_symmetry.space_group_name_H-M   'P 1'
#
loop_
_entity.id
_entity.type
_entity.pdbx_description
1 polymer ?
#
loop_
_entity_poly.entity_id
_entity_poly.type
_entity_poly.pdbx_seq_one_letter_code
_entity_poly.pdbx_strand_id
1 'polypeptide(L)'
;MVTSHPYFFQGINFKKLLRIAFSLGLVAALINSLADMNTHRSQSLDWLEMLQNLSLYTSCCLLGLVFAEKTPMESFLFRRGTSWPRKGLSLLCFGLIPGGVMGITYHRLFAPYRFSSRVPVRIRAIENHYDTFLLSLRAGVTEELVFRFLLLTAFFYILKRMFRPLIEQGIGMTRWIPLLFSLLLSSLLFGVVHGSYGFMIALLGIAYLRGGLESAILAHFLADFFFFNMTYL
;
A
#
# COMPACT_ATOMS: atom_id res chain seq x y z
N MET A 1 18.73 26.57 34.40
CA MET A 1 19.76 25.65 33.87
C MET A 1 19.08 24.62 32.98
N VAL A 2 19.70 24.33 31.84
CA VAL A 2 19.16 23.65 30.66
C VAL A 2 18.28 22.44 31.01
N THR A 3 16.96 22.56 30.77
CA THR A 3 16.07 21.41 30.67
C THR A 3 16.39 20.71 29.36
N SER A 4 17.27 19.72 29.41
CA SER A 4 17.46 18.79 28.29
C SER A 4 16.11 18.12 28.03
N HIS A 5 15.37 18.57 27.04
CA HIS A 5 14.25 17.81 26.54
C HIS A 5 14.81 16.51 25.95
N PRO A 6 14.50 15.32 26.48
CA PRO A 6 14.84 14.08 25.80
C PRO A 6 13.77 13.85 24.73
N TYR A 7 13.71 14.73 23.74
CA TYR A 7 12.94 14.42 22.54
C TYR A 7 13.73 13.42 21.71
N PHE A 8 12.99 12.42 21.21
CA PHE A 8 13.36 11.45 20.18
C PHE A 8 13.98 10.11 20.61
N PHE A 9 13.18 9.05 20.42
CA PHE A 9 13.57 7.63 20.28
C PHE A 9 13.84 6.74 21.51
N GLN A 10 13.53 7.14 22.75
CA GLN A 10 13.49 6.14 23.84
C GLN A 10 12.32 5.16 23.60
N GLY A 11 12.62 3.94 23.14
CA GLY A 11 11.66 2.85 22.88
C GLY A 11 11.63 2.33 21.44
N ILE A 12 12.24 3.05 20.48
CA ILE A 12 12.24 2.68 19.05
C ILE A 12 13.59 2.05 18.70
N ASN A 13 13.61 0.78 18.30
CA ASN A 13 14.84 0.15 17.79
C ASN A 13 15.08 0.59 16.34
N PHE A 14 15.65 1.78 16.19
CA PHE A 14 15.88 2.41 14.88
C PHE A 14 16.68 1.51 13.92
N LYS A 15 17.67 0.77 14.43
CA LYS A 15 18.45 -0.20 13.64
C LYS A 15 17.56 -1.30 13.04
N LYS A 16 16.59 -1.81 13.83
CA LYS A 16 15.60 -2.79 13.35
C LYS A 16 14.67 -2.17 12.32
N LEU A 17 14.20 -0.94 12.54
CA LEU A 17 13.35 -0.23 11.57
C LEU A 17 14.07 0.01 10.24
N LEU A 18 15.31 0.48 10.28
CA LEU A 18 16.12 0.73 9.10
C LEU A 18 16.34 -0.54 8.28
N ARG A 19 16.61 -1.67 8.95
CA ARG A 19 16.74 -2.97 8.28
C ARG A 19 15.46 -3.37 7.55
N ILE A 20 14.31 -3.27 8.21
CA ILE A 20 13.01 -3.60 7.60
C ILE A 20 12.72 -2.66 6.43
N ALA A 21 12.92 -1.35 6.63
CA ALA A 21 12.69 -0.34 5.60
C ALA A 21 13.57 -0.56 4.36
N PHE A 22 14.86 -0.85 4.57
CA PHE A 22 15.80 -1.13 3.49
C PHE A 22 15.43 -2.40 2.73
N SER A 23 15.07 -3.48 3.44
CA SER A 23 14.63 -4.72 2.80
C SER A 23 13.39 -4.53 1.94
N LEU A 24 12.39 -3.79 2.42
CA LEU A 24 11.18 -3.49 1.65
C LEU A 24 11.48 -2.56 0.47
N GLY A 25 12.30 -1.54 0.70
CA GLY A 25 12.71 -0.61 -0.35
C GLY A 25 13.47 -1.31 -1.47
N LEU A 26 14.34 -2.27 -1.12
CA LEU A 26 15.08 -3.08 -2.09
C LEU A 26 14.13 -3.98 -2.89
N VAL A 27 13.19 -4.66 -2.24
CA VAL A 27 12.20 -5.50 -2.94
C VAL A 27 11.36 -4.64 -3.89
N ALA A 28 10.88 -3.48 -3.46
CA ALA A 28 10.10 -2.57 -4.29
C ALA A 28 10.91 -2.04 -5.48
N ALA A 29 12.15 -1.64 -5.26
CA ALA A 29 13.04 -1.17 -6.33
C ALA A 29 13.33 -2.27 -7.36
N LEU A 30 13.61 -3.50 -6.92
CA LEU A 30 13.84 -4.65 -7.80
C LEU A 30 12.60 -4.98 -8.63
N ILE A 31 11.41 -5.01 -8.01
CA ILE A 31 10.16 -5.26 -8.73
C ILE A 31 9.90 -4.14 -9.75
N ASN A 32 10.15 -2.88 -9.38
CA ASN A 32 9.98 -1.75 -10.28
C ASN A 32 10.92 -1.88 -11.50
N SER A 33 12.21 -2.12 -11.27
CA SER A 33 13.19 -2.31 -12.34
C SER A 33 12.87 -3.52 -13.25
N LEU A 34 12.40 -4.64 -12.68
CA LEU A 34 11.99 -5.81 -13.47
C LEU A 34 10.77 -5.49 -14.34
N ALA A 35 9.80 -4.74 -13.82
CA ALA A 35 8.62 -4.33 -14.58
C ALA A 35 8.97 -3.32 -15.69
N ASP A 36 9.90 -2.40 -15.44
CA ASP A 36 10.38 -1.43 -16.43
C ASP A 36 11.16 -2.13 -17.56
N MET A 37 12.04 -3.07 -17.23
CA MET A 37 12.72 -3.92 -18.23
C MET A 37 11.76 -4.72 -19.10
N ASN A 38 10.67 -5.25 -18.50
CA ASN A 38 9.67 -5.99 -19.26
C ASN A 38 8.87 -5.09 -20.22
N THR A 39 8.56 -3.87 -19.77
CA THR A 39 7.83 -2.87 -20.57
C THR A 39 8.70 -2.32 -21.71
N HIS A 40 9.99 -2.14 -21.44
CA HIS A 40 10.99 -1.65 -22.39
C HIS A 40 12.02 -2.75 -22.67
N ARG A 41 11.63 -3.78 -23.45
CA ARG A 41 12.45 -4.97 -23.76
C ARG A 41 13.84 -4.67 -24.35
N SER A 42 14.10 -3.44 -24.80
CA SER A 42 15.39 -2.97 -25.33
C SER A 42 16.26 -2.20 -24.33
N GLN A 43 15.77 -1.89 -23.13
CA GLN A 43 16.52 -1.14 -22.12
C GLN A 43 17.16 -2.08 -21.10
N SER A 44 18.47 -1.90 -20.88
CA SER A 44 19.18 -2.52 -19.76
C SER A 44 18.76 -1.89 -18.43
N LEU A 45 18.93 -2.61 -17.34
CA LEU A 45 18.69 -2.11 -15.98
C LEU A 45 19.47 -0.81 -15.73
N ASP A 46 18.75 0.31 -15.58
CA ASP A 46 19.35 1.59 -15.20
C ASP A 46 19.62 1.57 -13.68
N TRP A 47 20.89 1.40 -13.34
CA TRP A 47 21.34 1.38 -11.95
C TRP A 47 21.01 2.69 -11.22
N LEU A 48 20.98 3.83 -11.91
CA LEU A 48 20.66 5.11 -11.30
C LEU A 48 19.19 5.15 -10.88
N GLU A 49 18.28 4.73 -11.76
CA GLU A 49 16.86 4.64 -11.47
C GLU A 49 16.56 3.63 -10.35
N MET A 50 17.24 2.48 -10.36
CA MET A 50 17.10 1.49 -9.28
C MET A 50 17.54 2.06 -7.93
N LEU A 51 18.64 2.82 -7.87
CA LEU A 51 19.10 3.49 -6.64
C LEU A 51 18.14 4.60 -6.17
N GLN A 52 17.58 5.37 -7.11
CA GLN A 52 16.56 6.38 -6.80
C GLN A 52 15.31 5.73 -6.21
N ASN A 53 14.81 4.65 -6.82
CA ASN A 53 13.68 3.87 -6.33
C ASN A 53 13.97 3.25 -4.95
N LEU A 54 15.16 2.67 -4.75
CA LEU A 54 15.58 2.13 -3.47
C LEU A 54 15.56 3.21 -2.38
N SER A 55 16.11 4.39 -2.66
CA SER A 55 16.13 5.53 -1.74
C SER A 55 14.70 5.99 -1.40
N LEU A 56 13.85 6.16 -2.41
CA LEU A 56 12.46 6.57 -2.27
C LEU A 56 11.67 5.58 -1.41
N TYR A 57 11.63 4.31 -1.80
CA TYR A 57 10.83 3.31 -1.08
C TYR A 57 11.39 3.01 0.31
N THR A 58 12.71 3.02 0.50
CA THR A 58 13.31 2.90 1.85
C THR A 58 12.88 4.07 2.73
N SER A 59 12.90 5.30 2.21
CA SER A 59 12.47 6.49 2.94
C SER A 59 10.98 6.43 3.30
N CYS A 60 10.13 6.06 2.34
CA CYS A 60 8.70 5.85 2.58
C CYS A 60 8.45 4.79 3.65
N CYS A 61 9.15 3.66 3.58
CA CYS A 61 9.01 2.58 4.55
C CYS A 61 9.49 2.98 5.94
N LEU A 62 10.61 3.71 6.03
CA LEU A 62 11.15 4.17 7.30
C LEU A 62 10.19 5.15 7.98
N LEU A 63 9.65 6.12 7.24
CA LEU A 63 8.66 7.07 7.75
C LEU A 63 7.37 6.35 8.16
N GLY A 64 6.86 5.44 7.34
CA GLY A 64 5.69 4.62 7.67
C GLY A 64 5.88 3.82 8.96
N LEU A 65 7.05 3.19 9.14
CA LEU A 65 7.43 2.47 10.36
C LEU A 65 7.46 3.38 11.59
N VAL A 66 8.07 4.57 11.46
CA VAL A 66 8.14 5.55 12.56
C VAL A 66 6.75 6.00 12.98
N PHE A 67 5.86 6.30 12.04
CA PHE A 67 4.48 6.67 12.35
C PHE A 67 3.72 5.51 12.99
N ALA A 68 3.87 4.28 12.46
CA ALA A 68 3.20 3.09 12.97
C ALA A 68 3.55 2.79 14.44
N GLU A 69 4.81 3.00 14.83
CA GLU A 69 5.24 2.84 16.22
C GLU A 69 4.69 3.93 17.15
N LYS A 70 4.41 5.13 16.63
CA LYS A 70 3.77 6.21 17.40
C LYS A 70 2.26 6.05 17.51
N THR A 71 1.61 5.33 16.59
CA THR A 71 0.16 5.11 16.57
C THR A 71 -0.27 3.68 16.95
N PRO A 72 0.57 2.97 17.73
CA PRO A 72 0.69 1.51 17.78
C PRO A 72 -0.17 0.75 16.74
N MET A 73 0.08 1.00 15.45
CA MET A 73 -0.57 0.24 14.38
C MET A 73 0.24 -1.01 14.07
N GLU A 74 -0.43 -2.17 14.08
CA GLU A 74 0.16 -3.41 13.60
C GLU A 74 0.15 -3.46 12.07
N SER A 75 1.04 -2.65 11.45
CA SER A 75 1.13 -2.45 10.00
C SER A 75 1.63 -3.67 9.23
N PHE A 76 2.36 -4.59 9.89
CA PHE A 76 2.90 -5.80 9.28
C PHE A 76 2.32 -7.04 9.92
N LEU A 77 1.76 -7.93 9.10
CA LEU A 77 1.23 -9.21 9.52
C LEU A 77 2.32 -10.06 10.18
N PHE A 78 3.54 -10.08 9.63
CA PHE A 78 4.63 -10.86 10.21
C PHE A 78 5.04 -10.37 11.60
N ARG A 79 4.93 -9.08 11.89
CA ARG A 79 5.23 -8.51 13.23
C ARG A 79 4.14 -8.81 14.26
N ARG A 80 2.94 -9.20 13.86
CA ARG A 80 1.85 -9.51 14.80
C ARG A 80 2.21 -10.72 15.66
N GLY A 81 1.91 -10.64 16.96
CA GLY A 81 2.09 -11.74 17.91
C GLY A 81 1.07 -12.88 17.78
N THR A 82 0.31 -12.91 16.67
CA THR A 82 -0.72 -13.92 16.39
C THR A 82 -0.12 -15.21 15.84
N SER A 83 -0.84 -16.32 16.03
CA SER A 83 -0.44 -17.64 15.50
C SER A 83 -0.47 -17.68 13.97
N TRP A 84 0.38 -18.52 13.37
CA TRP A 84 0.44 -18.72 11.90
C TRP A 84 -0.92 -19.03 11.25
N PRO A 85 -1.78 -19.89 11.82
CA PRO A 85 -3.11 -20.13 11.26
C PRO A 85 -3.97 -18.85 11.19
N ARG A 86 -3.90 -17.98 12.22
CA ARG A 86 -4.61 -16.69 12.20
C ARG A 86 -4.04 -15.75 11.14
N LYS A 87 -2.71 -15.74 10.96
CA LYS A 87 -2.07 -14.98 9.87
C LYS A 87 -2.50 -15.48 8.50
N GLY A 88 -2.53 -16.80 8.29
CA GLY A 88 -3.04 -17.42 7.07
C GLY A 88 -4.51 -17.06 6.81
N LEU A 89 -5.36 -17.09 7.84
CA LEU A 89 -6.74 -16.65 7.73
C LEU A 89 -6.85 -15.15 7.38
N SER A 90 -5.98 -14.30 7.93
CA SER A 90 -5.94 -12.88 7.54
C SER A 90 -5.51 -12.69 6.08
N LEU A 91 -4.56 -13.45 5.57
CA LEU A 91 -4.19 -13.42 4.14
C LEU A 91 -5.35 -13.91 3.26
N LEU A 92 -6.09 -14.93 3.68
CA LEU A 92 -7.25 -15.43 2.96
C LEU A 92 -8.40 -14.40 2.93
N CYS A 93 -8.86 -13.97 4.11
CA CYS A 93 -10.05 -13.12 4.27
C CYS A 93 -9.82 -11.67 3.85
N PHE A 94 -8.60 -11.16 3.96
CA PHE A 94 -8.29 -9.76 3.66
C PHE A 94 -7.37 -9.59 2.44
N GLY A 95 -6.74 -10.66 1.96
CA GLY A 95 -5.91 -10.65 0.75
C GLY A 95 -6.61 -11.36 -0.42
N LEU A 96 -6.63 -12.70 -0.39
CA LEU A 96 -7.09 -13.54 -1.49
C LEU A 96 -8.55 -13.26 -1.90
N ILE A 97 -9.48 -13.36 -0.96
CA ILE A 97 -10.93 -13.22 -1.27
C ILE A 97 -11.25 -11.81 -1.75
N PRO A 98 -10.86 -10.71 -1.05
CA PRO A 98 -11.15 -9.37 -1.54
C PRO A 98 -10.48 -9.07 -2.87
N GLY A 99 -9.23 -9.51 -3.08
CA GLY A 99 -8.54 -9.34 -4.35
C GLY A 99 -9.28 -9.98 -5.52
N GLY A 100 -9.72 -11.24 -5.34
CA GLY A 100 -10.55 -11.93 -6.33
C GLY A 100 -11.86 -11.22 -6.63
N VAL A 101 -12.60 -10.82 -5.60
CA VAL A 101 -13.87 -10.09 -5.75
C VAL A 101 -13.64 -8.76 -6.47
N MET A 102 -12.63 -7.98 -6.06
CA MET A 102 -12.30 -6.69 -6.68
C MET A 102 -11.93 -6.86 -8.16
N GLY A 103 -11.12 -7.86 -8.50
CA GLY A 103 -10.73 -8.11 -9.90
C GLY A 103 -11.92 -8.45 -10.80
N ILE A 104 -12.85 -9.29 -10.31
CA ILE A 104 -14.09 -9.61 -11.04
C ILE A 104 -14.99 -8.37 -11.17
N THR A 105 -15.13 -7.59 -10.09
CA THR A 105 -15.92 -6.35 -10.14
C THR A 105 -15.31 -5.33 -11.11
N TYR A 106 -13.99 -5.14 -11.10
CA TYR A 106 -13.30 -4.26 -12.04
C TYR A 106 -13.49 -4.72 -13.48
N HIS A 107 -13.36 -6.02 -13.75
CA HIS A 107 -13.66 -6.55 -15.08
C HIS A 107 -15.07 -6.19 -15.52
N ARG A 108 -16.10 -6.45 -14.68
CA ARG A 108 -17.49 -6.15 -15.04
C ARG A 108 -17.75 -4.67 -15.28
N LEU A 109 -17.12 -3.78 -14.52
CA LEU A 109 -17.30 -2.34 -14.64
C LEU A 109 -16.53 -1.74 -15.83
N PHE A 110 -15.32 -2.23 -16.12
CA PHE A 110 -14.41 -1.63 -17.09
C PHE A 110 -14.32 -2.39 -18.41
N ALA A 111 -14.83 -3.62 -18.52
CA ALA A 111 -14.86 -4.36 -19.78
C ALA A 111 -15.51 -3.59 -20.95
N PRO A 112 -16.63 -2.84 -20.76
CA PRO A 112 -17.19 -2.01 -21.83
C PRO A 112 -16.25 -0.90 -22.32
N TYR A 113 -15.29 -0.49 -21.50
CA TYR A 113 -14.37 0.64 -21.76
C TYR A 113 -12.95 0.19 -22.14
N ARG A 114 -12.72 -1.10 -22.39
CA ARG A 114 -11.37 -1.64 -22.67
C ARG A 114 -10.65 -1.00 -23.85
N PHE A 115 -11.41 -0.47 -24.83
CA PHE A 115 -10.87 0.23 -26.01
C PHE A 115 -10.90 1.76 -25.88
N SER A 116 -11.21 2.29 -24.69
CA SER A 116 -11.24 3.73 -24.46
C SER A 116 -9.85 4.35 -24.61
N SER A 117 -9.77 5.53 -25.21
CA SER A 117 -8.54 6.32 -25.31
C SER A 117 -7.99 6.74 -23.94
N ARG A 118 -8.81 6.65 -22.88
CA ARG A 118 -8.41 6.92 -21.50
C ARG A 118 -7.61 5.79 -20.85
N VAL A 119 -7.52 4.61 -21.48
CA VAL A 119 -6.72 3.50 -20.94
C VAL A 119 -5.23 3.82 -21.10
N PRO A 120 -4.44 3.80 -20.00
CA PRO A 120 -3.00 3.99 -20.04
C PRO A 120 -2.31 3.10 -21.09
N VAL A 121 -1.31 3.64 -21.79
CA VAL A 121 -0.58 2.92 -22.86
C VAL A 121 0.00 1.61 -22.34
N ARG A 122 0.54 1.60 -21.11
CA ARG A 122 1.07 0.39 -20.44
C ARG A 122 0.08 -0.77 -20.32
N ILE A 123 -1.22 -0.48 -20.15
CA ILE A 123 -2.26 -1.52 -20.07
C ILE A 123 -2.61 -2.02 -21.47
N ARG A 124 -2.56 -1.15 -22.48
CA ARG A 124 -2.77 -1.53 -23.89
C ARG A 124 -1.63 -2.34 -24.48
N ALA A 125 -0.44 -2.26 -23.89
CA ALA A 125 0.76 -2.98 -24.30
C ALA A 125 0.88 -4.38 -23.66
N ILE A 126 -0.13 -4.83 -22.91
CA ILE A 126 -0.16 -6.17 -22.31
C ILE A 126 -0.32 -7.20 -23.44
N GLU A 127 0.64 -8.13 -23.56
CA GLU A 127 0.60 -9.19 -24.58
C GLU A 127 0.33 -10.56 -23.97
N ASN A 128 0.70 -10.77 -22.70
CA ASN A 128 0.67 -12.09 -22.08
C ASN A 128 0.43 -12.03 -20.55
N HIS A 129 0.21 -13.21 -19.95
CA HIS A 129 -0.01 -13.36 -18.50
C HIS A 129 1.18 -12.95 -17.63
N TYR A 130 2.39 -12.89 -18.19
CA TYR A 130 3.59 -12.47 -17.47
C TYR A 130 3.65 -10.92 -17.36
N ASP A 131 3.23 -10.21 -18.40
CA ASP A 131 3.10 -8.75 -18.39
C ASP A 131 2.07 -8.31 -17.35
N THR A 132 0.91 -9.01 -17.29
CA THR A 132 -0.10 -8.74 -16.26
C THR A 132 0.44 -9.05 -14.87
N PHE A 133 1.15 -10.16 -14.68
CA PHE A 133 1.76 -10.51 -13.40
C PHE A 133 2.72 -9.42 -12.90
N LEU A 134 3.67 -8.99 -13.74
CA LEU A 134 4.66 -7.97 -13.35
C LEU A 134 4.02 -6.61 -13.09
N LEU A 135 3.09 -6.18 -13.94
CA LEU A 135 2.40 -4.91 -13.78
C LEU A 135 1.59 -4.88 -12.49
N SER A 136 0.82 -5.94 -12.22
CA SER A 136 0.03 -6.07 -10.99
C SER A 136 0.89 -6.20 -9.75
N LEU A 137 2.04 -6.88 -9.83
CA LEU A 137 2.96 -7.02 -8.70
C LEU A 137 3.62 -5.68 -8.37
N ARG A 138 4.06 -4.94 -9.39
CA ARG A 138 4.59 -3.59 -9.25
C ARG A 138 3.56 -2.67 -8.60
N ALA A 139 2.34 -2.61 -9.12
CA ALA A 139 1.27 -1.79 -8.57
C ALA A 139 0.98 -2.18 -7.11
N GLY A 140 0.73 -3.48 -6.86
CA GLY A 140 0.42 -3.99 -5.53
C GLY A 140 1.50 -3.71 -4.48
N VAL A 141 2.79 -3.81 -4.82
CA VAL A 141 3.87 -3.50 -3.86
C VAL A 141 4.06 -2.00 -3.70
N THR A 142 4.24 -1.27 -4.80
CA THR A 142 4.66 0.14 -4.75
C THR A 142 3.54 1.04 -4.23
N GLU A 143 2.31 0.82 -4.68
CA GLU A 143 1.18 1.66 -4.30
C GLU A 143 0.74 1.38 -2.86
N GLU A 144 0.75 0.12 -2.40
CA GLU A 144 0.39 -0.19 -1.02
C GLU A 144 1.45 0.31 -0.02
N LEU A 145 2.73 0.31 -0.39
CA LEU A 145 3.78 0.93 0.43
C LEU A 145 3.58 2.45 0.58
N VAL A 146 3.16 3.14 -0.48
CA VAL A 146 2.97 4.59 -0.45
C VAL A 146 1.64 4.95 0.19
N PHE A 147 0.52 4.45 -0.33
CA PHE A 147 -0.81 4.89 0.06
C PHE A 147 -1.27 4.29 1.38
N ARG A 148 -0.98 3.02 1.66
CA ARG A 148 -1.49 2.32 2.85
C ARG A 148 -0.44 2.32 3.94
N PHE A 149 0.80 2.00 3.62
CA PHE A 149 1.81 1.93 4.67
C PHE A 149 2.28 3.32 5.12
N LEU A 150 2.66 4.21 4.19
CA LEU A 150 3.09 5.57 4.55
C LEU A 150 1.90 6.50 4.81
N LEU A 151 1.09 6.79 3.79
CA LEU A 151 0.12 7.89 3.84
C LEU A 151 -1.01 7.65 4.83
N LEU A 152 -1.66 6.49 4.82
CA LEU A 152 -2.71 6.16 5.79
C LEU A 152 -2.16 6.27 7.22
N THR A 153 -0.99 5.69 7.50
CA THR A 153 -0.38 5.71 8.84
C THR A 153 0.00 7.13 9.26
N ALA A 154 0.54 7.94 8.34
CA ALA A 154 0.87 9.35 8.58
C ALA A 154 -0.39 10.20 8.84
N PHE A 155 -1.43 10.06 8.01
CA PHE A 155 -2.71 10.72 8.21
C PHE A 155 -3.33 10.32 9.54
N PHE A 156 -3.34 9.03 9.88
CA PHE A 156 -3.86 8.57 11.15
C PHE A 156 -3.11 9.19 12.33
N TYR A 157 -1.78 9.28 12.25
CA TYR A 157 -0.96 9.93 13.27
C TYR A 157 -1.28 11.43 13.43
N ILE A 158 -1.35 12.17 12.32
CA ILE A 158 -1.65 13.60 12.32
C ILE A 158 -3.06 13.84 12.86
N LEU A 159 -4.06 13.13 12.33
CA LEU A 159 -5.46 13.27 12.74
C LEU A 159 -5.65 12.87 14.20
N LYS A 160 -5.02 11.80 14.67
CA LYS A 160 -5.10 11.41 16.09
C LYS A 160 -4.57 12.52 17.02
N ARG A 161 -3.56 13.27 16.59
CA ARG A 161 -3.05 14.45 17.33
C ARG A 161 -4.00 15.63 17.25
N MET A 162 -4.53 15.95 16.07
CA MET A 162 -5.45 17.07 15.87
C MET A 162 -6.76 16.88 16.66
N PHE A 163 -7.32 15.67 16.62
CA PHE A 163 -8.56 15.32 17.30
C PHE A 163 -8.37 14.90 18.76
N ARG A 164 -7.16 14.99 19.30
CA ARG A 164 -6.85 14.58 20.69
C ARG A 164 -7.81 15.20 21.73
N PRO A 165 -8.11 16.52 21.70
CA PRO A 165 -9.04 17.12 22.68
C PRO A 165 -10.44 16.50 22.60
N LEU A 166 -10.94 16.22 21.39
CA LEU A 166 -12.26 15.61 21.16
C LEU A 166 -12.30 14.13 21.55
N ILE A 167 -11.17 13.43 21.43
CA ILE A 167 -11.02 12.03 21.86
C ILE A 167 -11.02 11.93 23.39
N GLU A 168 -10.32 12.85 24.06
CA GLU A 168 -10.24 12.91 25.53
C GLU A 168 -11.60 13.26 26.18
N GLN A 169 -12.47 14.01 25.47
CA GLN A 169 -13.84 14.31 25.89
C GLN A 169 -14.80 13.10 25.87
N GLY A 170 -14.39 11.94 25.36
CA GLY A 170 -15.08 10.67 25.63
C GLY A 170 -16.37 10.39 24.85
N ILE A 171 -16.77 11.23 23.89
CA ILE A 171 -17.93 10.94 23.03
C ILE A 171 -17.59 9.74 22.14
N GLY A 172 -18.26 8.60 22.31
CA GLY A 172 -17.79 7.29 21.81
C GLY A 172 -17.39 7.21 20.33
N MET A 173 -18.06 7.95 19.44
CA MET A 173 -17.72 7.98 18.01
C MET A 173 -16.45 8.79 17.67
N THR A 174 -16.01 9.73 18.52
CA THR A 174 -14.88 10.62 18.21
C THR A 174 -13.55 9.88 18.08
N ARG A 175 -13.44 8.70 18.70
CA ARG A 175 -12.28 7.81 18.58
C ARG A 175 -12.08 7.24 17.18
N TRP A 176 -13.15 7.10 16.40
CA TRP A 176 -13.10 6.54 15.05
C TRP A 176 -12.84 7.59 13.97
N ILE A 177 -13.07 8.87 14.27
CA ILE A 177 -12.92 9.98 13.32
C ILE A 177 -11.52 9.97 12.67
N PRO A 178 -10.39 9.92 13.41
CA PRO A 178 -9.07 9.91 12.79
C PRO A 178 -8.85 8.75 11.82
N LEU A 179 -9.37 7.57 12.17
CA LEU A 179 -9.24 6.37 11.34
C LEU A 179 -10.04 6.52 10.05
N LEU A 180 -11.32 6.90 10.15
CA LEU A 180 -12.20 7.07 9.00
C LEU A 180 -11.69 8.16 8.05
N PHE A 181 -11.24 9.30 8.58
CA PHE A 181 -10.64 10.36 7.78
C PHE A 181 -9.31 9.93 7.16
N SER A 182 -8.47 9.16 7.85
CA SER A 182 -7.23 8.64 7.25
C SER A 182 -7.52 7.70 6.07
N LEU A 183 -8.50 6.81 6.22
CA LEU A 183 -8.95 5.91 5.16
C LEU A 183 -9.49 6.70 3.96
N LEU A 184 -10.33 7.70 4.24
CA LEU A 184 -10.90 8.56 3.21
C LEU A 184 -9.81 9.32 2.46
N LEU A 185 -8.90 10.00 3.16
CA LEU A 185 -7.85 10.83 2.55
C LEU A 185 -6.84 10.01 1.74
N SER A 186 -6.38 8.88 2.28
CA SER A 186 -5.47 8.00 1.54
C SER A 186 -6.13 7.41 0.30
N SER A 187 -7.41 7.02 0.40
CA SER A 187 -8.18 6.49 -0.74
C SER A 187 -8.51 7.55 -1.78
N LEU A 188 -8.83 8.78 -1.34
CA LEU A 188 -9.11 9.89 -2.24
C LEU A 188 -7.84 10.28 -3.01
N LEU A 189 -6.69 10.39 -2.33
CA LEU A 189 -5.43 10.71 -2.98
C LEU A 189 -5.04 9.64 -4.01
N PHE A 190 -5.25 8.36 -3.68
CA PHE A 190 -5.09 7.26 -4.64
C PHE A 190 -5.98 7.45 -5.88
N GLY A 191 -7.27 7.75 -5.69
CA GLY A 191 -8.21 7.97 -6.79
C GLY A 191 -7.82 9.17 -7.67
N VAL A 192 -7.38 10.28 -7.05
CA VAL A 192 -6.91 11.47 -7.77
C VAL A 192 -5.68 11.16 -8.63
N VAL A 193 -4.69 10.44 -8.08
CA VAL A 193 -3.47 10.04 -8.84
C VAL A 193 -3.81 9.16 -10.04
N HIS A 194 -4.86 8.35 -9.94
CA HIS A 194 -5.27 7.43 -11.00
C HIS A 194 -6.38 7.98 -11.91
N GLY A 195 -6.84 9.21 -11.68
CA GLY A 195 -7.97 9.80 -12.42
C GLY A 195 -9.27 8.97 -12.31
N SER A 196 -9.41 8.17 -11.24
CA SER A 196 -10.52 7.25 -11.03
C SER A 196 -11.31 7.62 -9.78
N TYR A 197 -12.61 7.86 -9.94
CA TYR A 197 -13.54 8.15 -8.84
C TYR A 197 -14.22 6.85 -8.41
N GLY A 198 -13.60 6.08 -7.50
CA GLY A 198 -14.08 4.74 -7.14
C GLY A 198 -14.09 4.44 -5.64
N PHE A 199 -15.25 3.98 -5.12
CA PHE A 199 -15.47 3.57 -3.73
C PHE A 199 -14.68 2.31 -3.31
N MET A 200 -14.18 1.52 -4.28
CA MET A 200 -13.49 0.25 -4.08
C MET A 200 -12.08 0.40 -3.46
N ILE A 201 -11.51 1.61 -3.51
CA ILE A 201 -10.19 1.94 -2.97
C ILE A 201 -10.14 1.79 -1.43
N ALA A 202 -11.30 1.96 -0.77
CA ALA A 202 -11.44 1.81 0.68
C ALA A 202 -11.28 0.34 1.15
N LEU A 203 -11.56 -0.64 0.29
CA LEU A 203 -11.40 -2.07 0.62
C LEU A 203 -9.93 -2.42 0.89
N LEU A 204 -8.99 -1.83 0.14
CA LEU A 204 -7.55 -1.99 0.37
C LEU A 204 -7.11 -1.37 1.70
N GLY A 205 -7.72 -0.24 2.09
CA GLY A 205 -7.52 0.34 3.42
C GLY A 205 -7.99 -0.59 4.55
N ILE A 206 -9.15 -1.24 4.38
CA ILE A 206 -9.65 -2.24 5.33
C ILE A 206 -8.73 -3.46 5.37
N ALA A 207 -8.26 -3.94 4.20
CA ALA A 207 -7.32 -5.04 4.10
C ALA A 207 -6.02 -4.74 4.85
N TYR A 208 -5.49 -3.53 4.73
CA TYR A 208 -4.31 -3.09 5.49
C TYR A 208 -4.57 -3.07 7.00
N LEU A 209 -5.69 -2.48 7.45
CA LEU A 209 -5.99 -2.38 8.88
C LEU A 209 -6.20 -3.75 9.52
N ARG A 210 -6.95 -4.64 8.84
CA ARG A 210 -7.35 -5.94 9.38
C ARG A 210 -6.32 -7.04 9.12
N GLY A 211 -5.70 -7.05 7.95
CA GLY A 211 -4.78 -8.09 7.50
C GLY A 211 -3.30 -7.66 7.45
N GLY A 212 -2.99 -6.38 7.63
CA GLY A 212 -1.63 -5.86 7.48
C GLY A 212 -1.25 -5.57 6.02
N LEU A 213 -0.05 -5.03 5.84
CA LEU A 213 0.48 -4.65 4.52
C LEU A 213 0.50 -5.82 3.54
N GLU A 214 0.87 -7.01 3.98
CA GLU A 214 0.99 -8.20 3.16
C GLU A 214 -0.37 -8.62 2.56
N SER A 215 -1.45 -8.54 3.35
CA SER A 215 -2.81 -8.77 2.86
C SER A 215 -3.25 -7.69 1.87
N ALA A 216 -2.91 -6.42 2.12
CA ALA A 216 -3.24 -5.33 1.20
C ALA A 216 -2.51 -5.46 -0.15
N ILE A 217 -1.21 -5.76 -0.13
CA ILE A 217 -0.40 -6.05 -1.33
C ILE A 217 -1.04 -7.21 -2.10
N LEU A 218 -1.38 -8.31 -1.41
CA LEU A 218 -1.97 -9.49 -2.04
C LEU A 218 -3.34 -9.20 -2.66
N ALA A 219 -4.20 -8.46 -1.95
CA ALA A 219 -5.51 -8.06 -2.46
C ALA A 219 -5.38 -7.18 -3.71
N HIS A 220 -4.48 -6.20 -3.68
CA HIS A 220 -4.24 -5.30 -4.81
C HIS A 220 -3.67 -6.06 -6.01
N PHE A 221 -2.60 -6.84 -5.79
CA PHE A 221 -1.99 -7.68 -6.82
C PHE A 221 -3.03 -8.56 -7.52
N LEU A 222 -3.87 -9.27 -6.76
CA LEU A 222 -4.89 -10.16 -7.35
C LEU A 222 -6.01 -9.40 -8.04
N ALA A 223 -6.42 -8.25 -7.51
CA ALA A 223 -7.43 -7.43 -8.16
C ALA A 223 -6.98 -7.01 -9.55
N ASP A 224 -5.77 -6.48 -9.66
CA ASP A 224 -5.19 -6.05 -10.92
C ASP A 224 -4.90 -7.24 -11.83
N PHE A 225 -4.34 -8.33 -11.29
CA PHE A 225 -3.97 -9.49 -12.08
C PHE A 225 -5.21 -10.10 -12.73
N PHE A 226 -6.25 -10.39 -11.95
CA PHE A 226 -7.50 -10.92 -12.50
C PHE A 226 -8.18 -9.93 -13.43
N PHE A 227 -8.25 -8.65 -13.05
CA PHE A 227 -8.84 -7.62 -13.92
C PHE A 227 -8.15 -7.57 -15.29
N PHE A 228 -6.83 -7.48 -15.32
CA PHE A 228 -6.09 -7.35 -16.56
C PHE A 228 -6.19 -8.60 -17.42
N ASN A 229 -6.05 -9.78 -16.82
CA ASN A 229 -6.17 -11.05 -17.53
C ASN A 229 -7.57 -11.29 -18.10
N MET A 230 -8.64 -10.90 -17.42
CA MET A 230 -10.01 -11.10 -17.94
C MET A 230 -10.44 -10.04 -18.95
N THR A 231 -9.81 -8.86 -18.93
CA THR A 231 -10.29 -7.71 -19.71
C THR A 231 -9.48 -7.45 -20.98
N TYR A 232 -8.17 -7.70 -20.92
CA TYR A 232 -7.20 -7.34 -21.96
C TYR A 232 -6.49 -8.53 -22.59
N LEU A 233 -6.66 -9.75 -22.05
CA LEU A 233 -6.27 -11.02 -22.67
C LEU A 233 -7.52 -11.84 -22.96
#